data_AF-A0A7J3N0K3-F1
#
_entry.id   AF-A0A7J3N0K3-F1
#
_cell.length_a   1.000
_cell.length_b   1.000
_cell.length_c   1.000
_cell.angle_alpha   90.00
_cell.angle_beta   90.00
_cell.angle_gamma   90.00
#
_symmetry.space_group_name_H-M   'P 1'
#
loop_
_entity.id
_entity.type
_entity.pdbx_description
1 polymer ?
#
loop_
_entity_poly.entity_id
_entity_poly.type
_entity_poly.pdbx_seq_one_letter_code
_entity_poly.pdbx_strand_id
1 'polypeptide(L)'
;HLIRIDRVYINPEEYFNVILPAGKEHKILQSFYREALIWSYVSHVVPKVHKVRLLEASGSWLLVAISIDKAHDADAKNAILAAFAANPSLKMVMAVDGDIDVDSYDMILWALSTRFRGRDSMIIIDKARCSTLDPSSSTGLCDKVGFDLTIPFNENKLKYMFVKPG
;
A
#
# COMPACT_ATOMS: atom_id res chain seq x y z
N HIS A 1 -18.62 11.54 23.24
CA HIS A 1 -19.40 10.62 24.10
C HIS A 1 -18.66 10.42 25.42
N LEU A 2 -19.35 10.43 26.55
CA LEU A 2 -18.77 10.13 27.86
C LEU A 2 -19.05 8.66 28.18
N ILE A 3 -18.03 7.88 28.52
CA ILE A 3 -18.19 6.50 28.99
C ILE A 3 -18.29 6.54 30.52
N ARG A 4 -19.43 6.12 31.07
CA ARG A 4 -19.60 5.88 32.51
C ARG A 4 -19.25 4.43 32.81
N ILE A 5 -18.30 4.22 33.71
CA ILE A 5 -17.88 2.89 34.16
C ILE A 5 -18.59 2.59 35.47
N ASP A 6 -19.42 1.55 35.50
CA ASP A 6 -20.13 1.15 36.72
C ASP A 6 -19.34 0.14 37.55
N ARG A 7 -18.60 -0.79 36.92
CA ARG A 7 -17.73 -1.79 37.57
C ARG A 7 -16.56 -2.18 36.66
N VAL A 8 -15.44 -2.59 37.26
CA VAL A 8 -14.26 -3.14 36.58
C VAL A 8 -13.91 -4.48 37.24
N TYR A 9 -13.70 -5.52 36.43
CA TYR A 9 -13.29 -6.85 36.89
C TYR A 9 -11.84 -7.09 36.45
N ILE A 10 -10.97 -7.50 37.37
CA ILE A 10 -9.54 -7.71 37.12
C ILE A 10 -9.08 -9.03 37.74
N ASN A 11 -8.10 -9.68 37.10
CA ASN A 11 -7.27 -10.71 37.74
C ASN A 11 -6.00 -10.01 38.29
N PRO A 12 -5.78 -9.96 39.62
CA PRO A 12 -4.64 -9.23 40.20
C PRO A 12 -3.28 -9.84 39.86
N GLU A 13 -3.24 -11.09 39.42
CA GLU A 13 -2.01 -11.80 39.03
C GLU A 13 -1.64 -11.61 37.55
N GLU A 14 -2.45 -10.90 36.76
CA GLU A 14 -2.24 -10.72 35.32
C GLU A 14 -1.72 -9.33 34.95
N TYR A 15 -0.98 -9.27 33.84
CA TYR A 15 -0.47 -8.03 33.27
C TYR A 15 -1.55 -7.25 32.52
N PHE A 16 -1.51 -5.92 32.65
CA PHE A 16 -2.34 -5.03 31.84
C PHE A 16 -1.76 -4.88 30.43
N ASN A 17 -2.53 -5.26 29.42
CA ASN A 17 -2.11 -5.15 28.03
C ASN A 17 -2.41 -3.75 27.46
N VAL A 18 -1.39 -3.13 26.86
CA VAL A 18 -1.49 -1.84 26.19
C VAL A 18 -0.54 -1.84 25.01
N ILE A 19 -0.90 -1.10 23.96
CA ILE A 19 -0.02 -0.82 22.82
C ILE A 19 0.49 0.62 22.92
N LEU A 20 1.67 0.88 22.38
CA LEU A 20 2.13 2.25 22.19
C LEU A 20 1.40 2.88 20.99
N PRO A 21 0.56 3.94 21.17
CA PRO A 21 -0.10 4.61 20.05
C PRO A 21 0.94 5.15 19.05
N ALA A 22 0.65 5.02 17.75
CA ALA A 22 1.57 5.34 16.65
C ALA A 22 2.91 4.54 16.63
N GLY A 23 3.14 3.66 17.61
CA GLY A 23 4.26 2.74 17.65
C GLY A 23 4.13 1.60 16.63
N LYS A 24 5.14 0.71 16.61
CA LYS A 24 5.18 -0.43 15.68
C LYS A 24 3.99 -1.37 15.87
N GLU A 25 3.60 -1.65 17.12
CA GLU A 25 2.45 -2.51 17.44
C GLU A 25 1.16 -1.97 16.84
N HIS A 26 0.90 -0.67 17.01
CA HIS A 26 -0.24 0.01 16.39
C HIS A 26 -0.22 -0.14 14.87
N LYS A 27 0.94 0.15 14.25
CA LYS A 27 1.11 0.06 12.79
C LYS A 27 0.85 -1.34 12.25
N ILE A 28 1.40 -2.38 12.90
CA ILE A 28 1.23 -3.78 12.49
C ILE A 28 -0.23 -4.21 12.63
N LEU A 29 -0.86 -3.95 13.78
CA LEU A 29 -2.26 -4.33 14.02
C LEU A 29 -3.22 -3.60 13.07
N GLN A 30 -2.89 -2.37 12.68
CA GLN A 30 -3.66 -1.58 11.73
C GLN A 30 -3.47 -2.05 10.27
N SER A 31 -2.24 -2.36 9.87
CA SER A 31 -1.90 -2.63 8.46
C SER A 31 -2.10 -4.08 8.05
N PHE A 32 -1.83 -5.05 8.93
CA PHE A 32 -1.73 -6.46 8.56
C PHE A 32 -2.98 -7.01 7.87
N TYR A 33 -4.16 -6.79 8.46
CA TYR A 33 -5.41 -7.25 7.86
C TYR A 33 -5.75 -6.51 6.55
N ARG A 34 -5.31 -5.25 6.41
CA ARG A 34 -5.50 -4.45 5.19
C ARG A 34 -4.61 -4.96 4.06
N GLU A 35 -3.36 -5.31 4.35
CA GLU A 35 -2.46 -5.93 3.37
C GLU A 35 -3.05 -7.25 2.85
N ALA A 36 -3.59 -8.09 3.73
CA ALA A 36 -4.27 -9.33 3.35
C ALA A 36 -5.53 -9.08 2.48
N LEU A 37 -6.33 -8.06 2.82
CA LEU A 37 -7.51 -7.69 2.04
C LEU A 37 -7.14 -7.15 0.66
N ILE A 38 -6.13 -6.28 0.58
CA ILE A 38 -5.60 -5.74 -0.68
C ILE A 38 -5.06 -6.89 -1.54
N TRP A 39 -4.27 -7.80 -0.95
CA TRP A 39 -3.79 -8.99 -1.63
C TRP A 39 -4.95 -9.76 -2.26
N SER A 40 -5.99 -10.05 -1.48
CA SER A 40 -7.15 -10.79 -1.97
C SER A 40 -7.80 -10.09 -3.17
N TYR A 41 -8.08 -8.80 -3.08
CA TYR A 41 -8.70 -8.04 -4.17
C TYR A 41 -7.84 -8.01 -5.44
N VAL A 42 -6.54 -7.75 -5.29
CA VAL A 42 -5.61 -7.68 -6.43
C VAL A 42 -5.43 -9.06 -7.08
N SER A 43 -5.41 -10.13 -6.30
CA SER A 43 -5.26 -11.50 -6.82
C SER A 43 -6.39 -11.95 -7.76
N HIS A 44 -7.55 -11.28 -7.73
CA HIS A 44 -8.64 -11.56 -8.68
C HIS A 44 -8.46 -10.88 -10.04
N VAL A 45 -7.54 -9.92 -10.17
CA VAL A 45 -7.37 -9.10 -11.39
C VAL A 45 -5.97 -9.21 -12.01
N VAL A 46 -5.05 -9.93 -11.39
CA VAL A 46 -3.71 -10.19 -11.93
C VAL A 46 -3.33 -11.67 -11.81
N PRO A 47 -2.44 -12.20 -12.68
CA PRO A 47 -2.00 -13.60 -12.62
C PRO A 47 -1.39 -14.01 -11.27
N LYS A 48 -0.60 -13.13 -10.66
CA LYS A 48 0.07 -13.41 -9.38
C LYS A 48 0.37 -12.14 -8.61
N VAL A 49 0.12 -12.18 -7.31
CA VAL A 49 0.62 -11.22 -6.33
C VAL A 49 1.76 -11.89 -5.57
N HIS A 50 2.91 -11.23 -5.47
CA HIS A 50 4.06 -11.74 -4.71
C HIS A 50 4.09 -11.17 -3.30
N LYS A 51 3.80 -9.87 -3.15
CA LYS A 51 3.84 -9.18 -1.87
C LYS A 51 3.02 -7.89 -1.90
N VAL A 52 2.36 -7.58 -0.78
CA VAL A 52 1.65 -6.32 -0.54
C VAL A 52 2.20 -5.72 0.74
N ARG A 53 2.57 -4.43 0.71
CA ARG A 53 3.08 -3.72 1.88
C ARG A 53 2.53 -2.31 1.99
N LEU A 54 1.88 -2.03 3.11
CA LEU A 54 1.59 -0.68 3.54
C LEU A 54 2.86 -0.09 4.14
N LEU A 55 3.46 0.87 3.44
CA LEU A 55 4.80 1.33 3.76
C LEU A 55 4.84 2.02 5.12
N GLU A 56 5.72 1.56 6.02
CA GLU A 56 5.82 2.06 7.39
C GLU A 56 6.10 3.57 7.48
N ALA A 57 6.82 4.11 6.51
CA ALA A 57 7.12 5.54 6.37
C ALA A 57 5.85 6.38 6.11
N SER A 58 4.80 5.77 5.56
CA SER A 58 3.48 6.38 5.34
C SER A 58 2.49 6.14 6.48
N GLY A 59 3.00 5.76 7.66
CA GLY A 59 2.19 5.37 8.82
C GLY A 59 1.53 4.00 8.67
N SER A 60 1.99 3.17 7.73
CA SER A 60 1.38 1.88 7.37
C SER A 60 -0.10 2.01 6.99
N TRP A 61 -0.47 3.12 6.33
CA TRP A 61 -1.88 3.45 6.09
C TRP A 61 -2.16 4.11 4.74
N LEU A 62 -1.38 5.13 4.36
CA LEU A 62 -1.72 6.02 3.23
C LEU A 62 -1.14 5.57 1.88
N LEU A 63 -0.03 4.83 1.89
CA LEU A 63 0.68 4.37 0.70
C LEU A 63 0.92 2.87 0.78
N VAL A 64 0.58 2.16 -0.29
CA VAL A 64 0.85 0.72 -0.46
C VAL A 64 1.74 0.49 -1.68
N ALA A 65 2.69 -0.44 -1.55
CA ALA A 65 3.43 -1.02 -2.66
C ALA A 65 3.01 -2.49 -2.86
N ILE A 66 2.83 -2.88 -4.12
CA ILE A 66 2.26 -4.17 -4.53
C ILE A 66 3.16 -4.76 -5.61
N SER A 67 3.76 -5.91 -5.32
CA SER A 67 4.57 -6.66 -6.27
C SER A 67 3.71 -7.72 -6.98
N ILE A 68 3.66 -7.67 -8.31
CA ILE A 68 2.78 -8.49 -9.15
C ILE A 68 3.52 -9.08 -10.36
N ASP A 69 2.97 -10.17 -10.89
CA ASP A 69 3.17 -10.53 -12.29
C ASP A 69 1.96 -10.07 -13.10
N LYS A 70 2.20 -9.62 -14.32
CA LYS A 70 1.16 -9.21 -15.28
C LYS A 70 1.14 -10.11 -16.51
N ALA A 71 -0.05 -10.32 -17.07
CA ALA A 71 -0.28 -10.93 -18.37
C ALA A 71 -0.56 -9.88 -19.47
N HIS A 72 -0.93 -8.66 -19.07
CA HIS A 72 -1.12 -7.51 -19.96
C HIS A 72 -0.68 -6.21 -19.28
N ASP A 73 -0.28 -5.19 -20.06
CA ASP A 73 0.06 -3.86 -19.51
C ASP A 73 -1.10 -3.17 -18.75
N ALA A 74 -2.33 -3.65 -18.94
CA ALA A 74 -3.51 -3.12 -18.26
C ALA A 74 -3.64 -3.64 -16.81
N ASP A 75 -3.00 -4.78 -16.50
CA ASP A 75 -3.16 -5.47 -15.22
C ASP A 75 -2.63 -4.63 -14.05
N ALA A 76 -1.56 -3.86 -14.27
CA ALA A 76 -1.02 -2.95 -13.26
C ALA A 76 -2.06 -1.88 -12.86
N LYS A 77 -2.80 -1.34 -13.84
CA LYS A 77 -3.88 -0.38 -13.59
C LYS A 77 -5.07 -1.03 -12.87
N ASN A 78 -5.44 -2.25 -13.26
CA ASN A 78 -6.48 -3.01 -12.57
C ASN A 78 -6.08 -3.31 -11.11
N ALA A 79 -4.83 -3.70 -10.86
CA ALA A 79 -4.30 -3.91 -9.52
C ALA A 79 -4.39 -2.65 -8.66
N ILE A 80 -4.01 -1.49 -9.22
CA ILE A 80 -4.13 -0.19 -8.54
C ILE A 80 -5.57 0.10 -8.13
N LEU A 81 -6.53 -0.06 -9.05
CA LEU A 81 -7.94 0.19 -8.77
C LEU A 81 -8.50 -0.81 -7.74
N ALA A 82 -8.12 -2.08 -7.84
CA ALA A 82 -8.49 -3.11 -6.88
C ALA A 82 -7.97 -2.80 -5.47
N ALA A 83 -6.74 -2.27 -5.37
CA ALA A 83 -6.16 -1.84 -4.09
C ALA A 83 -6.94 -0.66 -3.49
N PHE A 84 -7.31 0.34 -4.29
CA PHE A 84 -8.15 1.45 -3.83
C PHE A 84 -9.54 1.01 -3.37
N ALA A 85 -10.13 0.01 -4.03
CA ALA A 85 -11.41 -0.57 -3.62
C ALA A 85 -11.28 -1.34 -2.28
N ALA A 86 -10.19 -2.07 -2.07
CA ALA A 86 -9.94 -2.84 -0.86
C ALA A 86 -9.68 -1.95 0.39
N ASN A 87 -9.02 -0.81 0.20
CA ASN A 87 -8.73 0.12 1.29
C ASN A 87 -9.05 1.58 0.89
N PRO A 88 -10.25 2.08 1.25
CA PRO A 88 -10.66 3.44 0.94
C PRO A 88 -9.78 4.54 1.57
N SER A 89 -8.98 4.24 2.58
CA SER A 89 -8.08 5.21 3.21
C SER A 89 -6.79 5.45 2.42
N LEU A 90 -6.47 4.58 1.45
CA LEU A 90 -5.29 4.74 0.61
C LEU A 90 -5.37 6.03 -0.19
N LYS A 91 -4.27 6.78 -0.14
CA LYS A 91 -4.02 7.94 -0.98
C LYS A 91 -3.19 7.57 -2.20
N MET A 92 -2.23 6.67 -2.04
CA MET A 92 -1.31 6.28 -3.09
C MET A 92 -1.15 4.76 -3.20
N VAL A 93 -0.96 4.27 -4.42
CA VAL A 93 -0.66 2.85 -4.72
C VAL A 93 0.50 2.80 -5.70
N MET A 94 1.49 1.95 -5.44
CA MET A 94 2.60 1.65 -6.33
C MET A 94 2.53 0.18 -6.74
N ALA A 95 2.32 -0.11 -8.02
CA ALA A 95 2.41 -1.45 -8.57
C ALA A 95 3.79 -1.65 -9.19
N VAL A 96 4.52 -2.69 -8.76
CA VAL A 96 5.86 -3.05 -9.22
C VAL A 96 5.89 -4.50 -9.70
N ASP A 97 6.90 -4.89 -10.48
CA ASP A 97 7.06 -6.28 -10.90
C ASP A 97 7.50 -7.20 -9.74
N GLY A 98 7.39 -8.52 -9.96
CA GLY A 98 7.81 -9.58 -9.04
C GLY A 98 9.28 -9.56 -8.59
N ASP A 99 10.16 -8.85 -9.31
CA ASP A 99 11.58 -8.72 -8.97
C ASP A 99 11.87 -7.60 -7.97
N ILE A 100 10.89 -6.76 -7.66
CA ILE A 100 11.02 -5.67 -6.69
C ILE A 100 10.51 -6.12 -5.33
N ASP A 101 11.41 -6.18 -4.35
CA ASP A 101 11.02 -6.42 -2.96
C ASP A 101 10.42 -5.15 -2.35
N VAL A 102 9.10 -5.17 -2.12
CA VAL A 102 8.35 -4.04 -1.56
C VAL A 102 8.61 -3.80 -0.07
N ASP A 103 9.42 -4.63 0.58
CA ASP A 103 9.99 -4.32 1.91
C ASP A 103 11.25 -3.42 1.81
N SER A 104 11.83 -3.24 0.61
CA SER A 104 13.00 -2.38 0.36
C SER A 104 12.59 -1.05 -0.29
N TYR A 105 12.74 0.05 0.46
CA TYR A 105 12.53 1.39 -0.08
C TYR A 105 13.44 1.71 -1.26
N ASP A 106 14.70 1.23 -1.24
CA ASP A 106 15.66 1.48 -2.32
C ASP A 106 15.19 0.85 -3.64
N MET A 107 14.66 -0.37 -3.59
CA MET A 107 14.15 -1.04 -4.80
C MET A 107 12.86 -0.38 -5.31
N ILE A 108 11.97 0.06 -4.41
CA ILE A 108 10.77 0.82 -4.78
C ILE A 108 11.14 2.14 -5.45
N LEU A 109 12.05 2.92 -4.84
CA LEU A 109 12.48 4.21 -5.37
C LEU A 109 13.23 4.06 -6.70
N TRP A 110 14.03 3.01 -6.84
CA TRP A 110 14.67 2.69 -8.12
C TRP A 110 13.64 2.34 -9.19
N ALA A 111 12.61 1.54 -8.88
CA ALA A 111 11.54 1.22 -9.83
C ALA A 111 10.76 2.49 -10.22
N LEU A 112 10.46 3.35 -9.25
CA LEU A 112 9.84 4.65 -9.49
C LEU A 112 10.70 5.53 -10.40
N SER A 113 12.02 5.50 -10.27
CA SER A 113 12.93 6.34 -11.04
C SER A 113 13.18 5.82 -12.46
N THR A 114 13.15 4.50 -12.66
CA THR A 114 13.62 3.86 -13.91
C THR A 114 12.52 3.23 -14.76
N ARG A 115 11.36 2.89 -14.17
CA ARG A 115 10.23 2.25 -14.86
C ARG A 115 9.03 3.18 -15.03
N PHE A 116 8.94 4.26 -14.25
CA PHE A 116 7.82 5.20 -14.33
C PHE A 116 7.83 6.03 -15.62
N ARG A 117 6.70 6.05 -16.32
CA ARG A 117 6.49 6.87 -17.53
C ARG A 117 5.37 7.87 -17.26
N GLY A 118 5.73 9.09 -16.87
CA GLY A 118 4.83 10.17 -16.40
C GLY A 118 3.34 10.03 -16.74
N ARG A 119 2.96 10.33 -17.99
CA ARG A 119 1.55 10.36 -18.43
C ARG A 119 0.90 8.97 -18.53
N ASP A 120 1.67 7.95 -18.90
CA ASP A 120 1.11 6.64 -19.27
C ASP A 120 1.01 5.69 -18.08
N SER A 121 1.89 5.87 -17.10
CA SER A 121 2.06 5.05 -15.90
C SER A 121 1.37 5.63 -14.66
N MET A 122 0.49 6.63 -14.82
CA MET A 122 -0.17 7.28 -13.69
C MET A 122 -1.69 7.23 -13.82
N ILE A 123 -2.37 6.99 -12.70
CA ILE A 123 -3.82 7.12 -12.54
C ILE A 123 -4.07 8.18 -11.49
N ILE A 124 -4.96 9.13 -11.79
CA ILE A 124 -5.45 10.11 -10.81
C ILE A 124 -6.95 9.93 -10.68
N ILE A 125 -7.43 9.77 -9.45
CA ILE A 125 -8.86 9.78 -9.10
C ILE A 125 -9.09 11.03 -8.26
N ASP A 126 -9.78 12.01 -8.83
CA ASP A 126 -9.99 13.30 -8.18
C ASP A 126 -11.10 13.23 -7.11
N LYS A 127 -10.95 14.04 -6.06
CA LYS A 127 -11.99 14.26 -5.03
C LYS A 127 -12.56 12.96 -4.43
N ALA A 128 -11.73 11.95 -4.26
CA ALA A 128 -12.12 10.70 -3.63
C ALA A 128 -12.12 10.83 -2.10
N ARG A 129 -12.85 9.95 -1.41
CA ARG A 129 -12.76 9.85 0.04
C ARG A 129 -11.37 9.35 0.45
N CYS A 130 -10.76 10.03 1.40
CA CYS A 130 -9.44 9.73 1.93
C CYS A 130 -9.44 9.66 3.45
N SER A 131 -8.29 9.32 4.02
CA SER A 131 -8.12 9.32 5.47
C SER A 131 -8.20 10.74 6.03
N THR A 132 -9.04 10.94 7.04
CA THR A 132 -9.08 12.20 7.81
C THR A 132 -7.81 12.42 8.65
N LEU A 133 -6.95 11.41 8.75
CA LEU A 133 -5.63 11.51 9.38
C LEU A 133 -4.59 12.16 8.45
N ASP A 134 -4.87 12.30 7.16
CA ASP A 134 -4.00 13.02 6.23
C ASP A 134 -4.19 14.53 6.43
N PRO A 135 -3.15 15.28 6.87
CA PRO A 135 -3.26 16.72 7.09
C PRO A 135 -3.58 17.52 5.83
N SER A 136 -3.30 16.98 4.64
CA SER A 136 -3.65 17.61 3.37
C SER A 136 -5.08 17.31 2.90
N SER A 137 -5.80 16.42 3.59
CA SER A 137 -7.20 16.07 3.33
C SER A 137 -8.13 16.68 4.39
N SER A 138 -8.10 18.02 4.52
CA SER A 138 -8.81 18.75 5.59
C SER A 138 -10.33 18.54 5.59
N THR A 139 -10.92 18.14 4.47
CA THR A 139 -12.35 17.83 4.31
C THR A 139 -12.63 16.32 4.24
N GLY A 140 -11.62 15.47 4.40
CA GLY A 140 -11.71 14.03 4.14
C GLY A 140 -11.78 13.65 2.66
N LEU A 141 -11.65 14.64 1.76
CA LEU A 141 -11.49 14.45 0.32
C LEU A 141 -10.03 14.66 -0.07
N CYS A 142 -9.52 13.84 -0.98
CA CYS A 142 -8.22 14.04 -1.60
C CYS A 142 -8.17 13.39 -2.98
N ASP A 143 -7.18 13.79 -3.77
CA ASP A 143 -6.87 13.09 -5.01
C ASP A 143 -6.03 11.85 -4.70
N LYS A 144 -6.43 10.72 -5.29
CA LYS A 144 -5.71 9.47 -5.17
C LYS A 144 -4.84 9.25 -6.39
N VAL A 145 -3.61 8.78 -6.17
CA VAL A 145 -2.64 8.60 -7.25
C VAL A 145 -2.12 7.17 -7.27
N GLY A 146 -2.28 6.51 -8.41
CA GLY A 146 -1.70 5.21 -8.68
C GLY A 146 -0.50 5.31 -9.60
N PHE A 147 0.58 4.60 -9.27
CA PHE A 147 1.81 4.52 -10.07
C PHE A 147 1.99 3.10 -10.59
N ASP A 148 1.97 2.95 -11.91
CA ASP A 148 2.39 1.73 -12.61
C ASP A 148 3.90 1.80 -12.84
N LEU A 149 4.64 1.09 -12.00
CA LEU A 149 6.09 0.97 -12.03
C LEU A 149 6.53 -0.37 -12.63
N THR A 150 5.64 -1.02 -13.41
CA THR A 150 5.94 -2.30 -14.05
C THR A 150 6.66 -2.11 -15.38
N ILE A 151 7.53 -3.04 -15.75
CA ILE A 151 8.22 -3.05 -17.05
C ILE A 151 7.19 -3.29 -18.14
N PRO A 152 7.13 -2.51 -19.24
CA PRO A 152 6.18 -2.77 -20.34
C PRO A 152 6.19 -4.24 -20.78
N PHE A 153 5.02 -4.83 -21.04
CA PHE A 153 4.85 -6.28 -21.12
C PHE A 153 5.78 -6.96 -22.15
N ASN A 154 6.01 -6.32 -23.29
CA ASN A 154 6.84 -6.83 -24.38
C ASN A 154 8.30 -6.33 -24.35
N GLU A 155 8.73 -5.63 -23.30
CA GLU A 155 10.10 -5.12 -23.19
C GLU A 155 11.09 -6.15 -22.61
N ASN A 156 12.36 -5.95 -22.91
CA ASN A 156 13.42 -6.76 -22.35
C ASN A 156 13.68 -6.39 -20.88
N LYS A 157 13.29 -7.30 -19.96
CA LYS A 157 13.46 -7.12 -18.51
C LYS A 157 14.91 -6.84 -18.07
N LEU A 158 15.91 -7.32 -18.83
CA LEU A 158 17.33 -7.11 -18.50
C LEU A 158 17.73 -5.62 -18.49
N LYS A 159 17.05 -4.77 -19.29
CA LYS A 159 17.28 -3.32 -19.29
C LYS A 159 16.85 -2.63 -17.99
N TYR A 160 16.01 -3.30 -17.21
CA TYR A 160 15.34 -2.78 -16.02
C TYR A 160 15.66 -3.64 -14.80
N MET A 161 16.82 -4.28 -14.75
CA MET A 161 17.22 -4.99 -13.54
C MET A 161 17.73 -4.01 -12.49
N PHE A 162 17.24 -4.15 -11.26
CA PHE A 162 17.82 -3.48 -10.10
C PHE A 162 19.23 -4.03 -9.86
N VAL A 163 20.24 -3.16 -9.91
CA VAL A 163 21.62 -3.50 -9.58
C VAL A 163 21.90 -2.94 -8.19
N LYS A 164 22.17 -3.82 -7.21
CA LYS A 164 22.56 -3.40 -5.87
C LYS A 164 23.87 -2.59 -5.97
N PRO A 165 23.94 -1.38 -5.38
CA PRO A 165 25.22 -0.74 -5.13
C PRO A 165 26.10 -1.71 -4.33
N GLY A 166 27.33 -1.95 -4.81
CA GLY A 166 28.32 -2.75 -4.11
C GLY A 166 28.82 -2.08 -2.83
#